data_AF-A0A443JAH1-F1
#
_entry.id   AF-A0A443JAH1-F1
#
_cell.length_a   1.000
_cell.length_b   1.000
_cell.length_c   1.000
_cell.angle_alpha   90.00
_cell.angle_beta   90.00
_cell.angle_gamma   90.00
#
_symmetry.space_group_name_H-M   'P 1'
#
loop_
_entity.id
_entity.type
_entity.pdbx_description
1 polymer ?
#
loop_
_entity_poly.entity_id
_entity_poly.type
_entity_poly.pdbx_seq_one_letter_code
_entity_poly.pdbx_strand_id
1 'polypeptide(L)'
;MRGRRWTNWAQHETRDTEPAPPGGRRAETTMYRKTPEILGRRNAGAGARRQLVLDQLCRPRTQTELQDRLGMSRTGTLHLLRRMAQEGLIRPAEKIGVTRIWERESP
;
A
#
# COMPACT_ATOMS: atom_id res chain seq x y z
N MET A 1 22.79 7.59 25.83
CA MET A 1 21.37 7.73 26.19
C MET A 1 20.51 7.08 25.09
N ARG A 2 19.93 5.91 25.38
CA ARG A 2 19.00 5.21 24.48
C ARG A 2 17.71 4.99 25.27
N GLY A 3 16.65 5.70 24.91
CA GLY A 3 15.33 5.58 25.52
C GLY A 3 14.29 5.41 24.44
N ARG A 4 14.09 4.15 24.01
CA ARG A 4 12.93 3.75 23.22
C ARG A 4 11.92 3.12 24.16
N ARG A 5 10.65 3.31 23.78
CA ARG A 5 9.53 2.35 23.89
C ARG A 5 8.49 2.69 24.96
N TRP A 6 7.49 3.45 24.54
CA TRP A 6 6.15 3.43 25.10
C TRP A 6 5.47 2.11 24.68
N THR A 7 5.10 1.30 25.66
CA THR A 7 4.16 0.18 25.54
C THR A 7 3.00 0.50 26.45
N ASN A 8 1.85 0.86 25.88
CA ASN A 8 0.57 0.60 26.51
C ASN A 8 -0.50 0.71 25.42
N TRP A 9 -1.32 -0.33 25.24
CA TRP A 9 -2.62 -0.42 24.55
C TRP A 9 -2.81 -1.90 24.17
N ALA A 10 -3.03 -2.74 25.18
CA ALA A 10 -3.49 -4.11 25.01
C ALA A 10 -4.25 -4.53 26.26
N GLN A 11 -5.54 -4.19 26.31
CA GLN A 11 -6.54 -4.88 27.11
C GLN A 11 -7.91 -4.39 26.68
N HIS A 12 -8.56 -5.14 25.79
CA HIS A 12 -10.00 -5.37 25.84
C HIS A 12 -10.24 -6.79 25.34
N GLU A 13 -10.99 -7.51 26.17
CA GLU A 13 -11.27 -8.93 26.12
C GLU A 13 -12.01 -9.35 24.85
N THR A 14 -11.65 -10.52 24.32
CA THR A 14 -12.49 -11.26 23.37
C THR A 14 -12.71 -12.68 23.88
N ARG A 15 -13.89 -12.90 24.44
CA ARG A 15 -14.60 -14.17 24.32
C ARG A 15 -16.02 -13.81 23.91
N ASP A 16 -16.37 -14.16 22.68
CA ASP A 16 -17.51 -15.04 22.42
C ASP A 16 -17.66 -15.28 20.90
N THR A 17 -17.46 -16.54 20.55
CA THR A 17 -18.27 -17.36 19.66
C THR A 17 -18.51 -16.91 18.21
N GLU A 18 -17.82 -17.64 17.32
CA GLU A 18 -17.98 -17.75 15.86
C GLU A 18 -19.43 -18.10 15.44
N PRO A 19 -19.77 -17.93 14.15
CA PRO A 19 -20.16 -19.16 13.47
C PRO A 19 -19.39 -19.41 12.18
N ALA A 20 -19.00 -20.67 12.02
CA ALA A 20 -18.30 -21.23 10.88
C ALA A 20 -19.08 -21.03 9.56
N PRO A 21 -18.39 -20.79 8.43
CA PRO A 21 -19.04 -20.65 7.12
C PRO A 21 -19.48 -22.02 6.55
N PRO A 22 -20.65 -22.12 5.90
CA PRO A 22 -21.05 -23.36 5.22
C PRO A 22 -20.23 -23.55 3.94
N GLY A 23 -19.84 -24.79 3.69
CA GLY A 23 -18.82 -25.17 2.72
C GLY A 23 -19.16 -24.95 1.24
N GLY A 24 -18.09 -24.96 0.44
CA GLY A 24 -18.13 -25.35 -0.97
C GLY A 24 -17.82 -24.25 -2.00
N ARG A 25 -16.55 -23.82 -2.08
CA ARG A 25 -15.72 -23.80 -3.31
C ARG A 25 -14.48 -22.90 -3.14
N ARG A 26 -13.30 -23.51 -3.36
CA ARG A 26 -11.97 -22.92 -3.60
C ARG A 26 -11.59 -21.69 -2.76
N ALA A 27 -11.01 -21.92 -1.59
CA ALA A 27 -10.27 -20.90 -0.85
C ALA A 27 -8.91 -20.66 -1.56
N GLU A 28 -8.91 -19.77 -2.55
CA GLU A 28 -7.69 -19.18 -3.09
C GLU A 28 -7.05 -18.26 -2.03
N THR A 29 -5.82 -18.61 -1.69
CA THR A 29 -4.72 -17.79 -1.19
C THR A 29 -4.97 -16.29 -1.23
N THR A 30 -5.53 -15.73 -0.16
CA THR A 30 -5.20 -14.37 0.25
C THR A 30 -5.21 -14.35 1.76
N MET A 31 -4.08 -14.73 2.36
CA MET A 31 -3.77 -14.20 3.68
C MET A 31 -3.88 -12.68 3.54
N TYR A 32 -4.94 -12.11 4.12
CA TYR A 32 -5.11 -10.68 4.27
C TYR A 32 -3.86 -10.17 4.99
N ARG A 33 -2.90 -9.66 4.22
CA ARG A 33 -1.79 -8.91 4.76
C ARG A 33 -2.41 -7.65 5.32
N LYS A 34 -2.76 -7.71 6.61
CA LYS A 34 -3.39 -6.64 7.38
C LYS A 34 -2.68 -5.35 7.01
N THR A 35 -3.34 -4.52 6.20
CA THR A 35 -2.82 -3.21 5.83
C THR A 35 -2.58 -2.49 7.15
N PRO A 36 -1.36 -2.02 7.46
CA PRO A 36 -1.11 -1.40 8.75
C PRO A 36 -2.11 -0.26 8.95
N GLU A 37 -2.86 -0.34 10.04
CA GLU A 37 -3.98 0.55 10.41
C GLU A 37 -3.60 2.05 10.44
N ILE A 38 -2.29 2.34 10.34
CA ILE A 38 -1.68 3.66 10.12
C ILE A 38 -2.24 4.37 8.86
N LEU A 39 -2.80 3.65 7.88
CA LEU A 39 -3.40 4.26 6.68
C LEU A 39 -4.87 4.70 6.84
N GLY A 40 -5.50 4.45 8.00
CA GLY A 40 -6.95 4.68 8.23
C GLY A 40 -7.40 6.13 8.45
N ARG A 41 -6.49 7.07 8.78
CA ARG A 41 -6.82 8.51 8.78
C ARG A 41 -6.72 9.05 7.36
N ARG A 42 -7.88 9.31 6.75
CA ARG A 42 -8.11 9.61 5.32
C ARG A 42 -7.08 10.51 4.62
N ASN A 43 -6.42 11.45 5.33
CA ASN A 43 -5.36 12.31 4.79
C ASN A 43 -3.96 12.05 5.38
N ALA A 44 -3.84 11.57 6.62
CA ALA A 44 -2.53 11.33 7.25
C ALA A 44 -1.74 10.22 6.53
N GLY A 45 -2.45 9.20 6.02
CA GLY A 45 -1.83 8.13 5.24
C GLY A 45 -1.43 8.54 3.82
N ALA A 46 -1.87 9.69 3.31
CA ALA A 46 -1.58 10.11 1.94
C ALA A 46 -0.10 10.53 1.78
N GLY A 47 0.43 11.29 2.74
CA GLY A 47 1.86 11.67 2.76
C GLY A 47 2.77 10.45 2.90
N ALA A 48 2.45 9.53 3.82
CA ALA A 48 3.21 8.30 4.01
C ALA A 48 3.22 7.42 2.75
N ARG A 49 2.06 7.30 2.06
CA ARG A 49 1.97 6.57 0.79
C ARG A 49 2.80 7.20 -0.32
N ARG A 50 2.80 8.53 -0.43
CA ARG A 50 3.65 9.25 -1.39
C ARG A 50 5.13 9.00 -1.13
N GLN A 51 5.56 9.12 0.12
CA GLN A 51 6.95 8.87 0.48
C GLN A 51 7.35 7.43 0.14
N LEU A 52 6.50 6.45 0.49
CA LEU A 52 6.76 5.05 0.17
C LEU A 52 6.88 4.84 -1.35
N VAL A 53 6.05 5.48 -2.17
CA VAL A 53 6.17 5.41 -3.64
C VAL A 53 7.53 5.95 -4.09
N LEU A 54 7.96 7.11 -3.60
CA LEU A 54 9.26 7.70 -3.95
C LEU A 54 10.43 6.79 -3.55
N ASP A 55 10.37 6.19 -2.37
CA ASP A 55 11.39 5.24 -1.89
C ASP A 55 11.45 3.99 -2.78
N GLN A 56 10.29 3.50 -3.26
CA GLN A 56 10.22 2.35 -4.18
C GLN A 56 10.68 2.68 -5.61
N LEU A 57 10.57 3.95 -6.02
CA LEU A 57 10.99 4.45 -7.33
C LEU A 57 12.45 4.91 -7.35
N CYS A 58 13.28 4.42 -6.42
CA CYS A 58 14.74 4.46 -6.56
C CYS A 58 15.24 3.72 -7.81
N ARG A 59 14.41 2.83 -8.38
CA ARG A 59 14.55 2.26 -9.72
C ARG A 59 13.18 2.25 -10.43
N PRO A 60 13.14 2.22 -11.77
CA PRO A 60 11.88 2.13 -12.51
C PRO A 60 11.06 0.90 -12.10
N ARG A 61 9.75 1.06 -11.93
CA ARG A 61 8.82 0.00 -11.49
C ARG A 61 7.52 0.00 -12.26
N THR A 62 6.93 -1.18 -12.38
CA THR A 62 5.56 -1.33 -12.92
C THR A 62 4.51 -0.94 -11.88
N GLN A 63 3.29 -0.65 -12.35
CA GLN A 63 2.14 -0.40 -11.47
C GLN A 63 1.84 -1.59 -10.54
N THR A 64 1.93 -2.82 -11.04
CA THR A 64 1.65 -4.03 -10.25
C THR A 64 2.66 -4.20 -9.12
N GLU A 65 3.95 -4.01 -9.39
CA GLU A 65 4.97 -4.07 -8.33
C GLU A 65 4.76 -3.01 -7.26
N LEU A 66 4.32 -1.80 -7.63
CA LEU A 66 3.99 -0.75 -6.66
C LEU A 66 2.75 -1.11 -5.86
N GLN A 67 1.73 -1.71 -6.49
CA GLN A 67 0.53 -2.21 -5.84
C GLN A 67 0.86 -3.21 -4.73
N ASP A 68 1.67 -4.22 -5.03
CA ASP A 68 2.04 -5.29 -4.10
C ASP A 68 2.80 -4.76 -2.88
N ARG A 69 3.63 -3.73 -3.08
CA ARG A 69 4.40 -3.09 -2.00
C ARG A 69 3.56 -2.12 -1.17
N LEU A 70 2.65 -1.39 -1.80
CA LEU A 70 1.74 -0.46 -1.12
C LEU A 70 0.61 -1.18 -0.39
N GLY A 71 0.28 -2.42 -0.76
CA GLY A 71 -0.90 -3.12 -0.25
C GLY A 71 -2.20 -2.40 -0.63
N MET A 72 -2.21 -1.69 -1.76
CA MET A 72 -3.32 -0.88 -2.25
C MET A 72 -4.07 -1.59 -3.38
N SER A 73 -5.31 -1.17 -3.65
CA SER A 73 -6.02 -1.62 -4.85
C SER A 73 -5.35 -1.10 -6.12
N ARG A 74 -5.47 -1.86 -7.22
CA ARG A 74 -4.93 -1.46 -8.54
C ARG A 74 -5.35 -0.04 -8.94
N THR A 75 -6.64 0.28 -8.79
CA THR A 75 -7.21 1.60 -9.12
C THR A 75 -6.70 2.69 -8.17
N GLY A 76 -6.60 2.40 -6.87
CA GLY A 76 -6.07 3.33 -5.88
C GLY A 76 -4.60 3.67 -6.13
N THR A 77 -3.79 2.66 -6.48
CA THR A 77 -2.39 2.84 -6.87
C THR A 77 -2.29 3.69 -8.13
N LEU A 78 -3.06 3.38 -9.18
CA LEU A 78 -3.03 4.18 -10.42
C LEU A 78 -3.41 5.64 -10.18
N HIS A 79 -4.45 5.87 -9.38
CA HIS A 79 -4.89 7.23 -9.04
C HIS A 79 -3.81 8.00 -8.29
N LEU A 80 -3.15 7.35 -7.31
CA LEU A 80 -2.02 7.95 -6.59
C LEU A 80 -0.87 8.30 -7.55
N LEU A 81 -0.48 7.38 -8.44
CA LEU A 81 0.62 7.61 -9.39
C LEU A 81 0.31 8.76 -10.36
N ARG A 82 -0.91 8.81 -10.90
CA ARG A 82 -1.34 9.92 -11.76
C ARG A 82 -1.28 11.26 -11.03
N ARG A 83 -1.74 11.30 -9.78
CA ARG A 83 -1.69 12.51 -8.96
C ARG A 83 -0.24 12.96 -8.71
N MET A 84 0.64 12.04 -8.34
CA MET A 84 2.06 12.35 -8.13
C MET A 84 2.76 12.81 -9.41
N ALA A 85 2.37 12.24 -10.56
CA ALA A 85 2.90 12.66 -11.85
C ALA A 85 2.43 14.07 -12.25
N GLN A 86 1.18 14.40 -11.97
CA GLN A 86 0.67 15.77 -12.13
C GLN A 86 1.40 16.77 -11.22
N GLU A 87 1.84 16.32 -10.05
CA GLU A 87 2.66 17.11 -9.12
C GLU A 87 4.16 17.16 -9.52
N GLY A 88 4.55 16.52 -10.64
CA GLY A 88 5.93 16.54 -11.15
C GLY A 88 6.91 15.70 -10.32
N LEU A 89 6.44 14.80 -9.47
CA LEU A 89 7.30 13.99 -8.59
C LEU A 89 7.81 12.71 -9.26
N ILE A 90 7.04 12.20 -10.21
CA ILE A 90 7.28 10.94 -10.91
C ILE A 90 6.79 11.09 -12.35
N ARG A 91 7.26 10.22 -13.25
CA ARG A 91 6.73 10.18 -14.62
C ARG A 91 6.55 8.76 -15.14
N PRO A 92 5.66 8.56 -16.11
CA PRO A 92 5.60 7.30 -16.85
C PRO A 92 6.80 7.24 -17.81
N ALA A 93 7.76 6.36 -17.51
CA ALA A 93 8.97 6.20 -18.32
C ALA A 93 8.68 5.51 -19.65
N GLU A 94 7.91 4.42 -19.60
CA GLU A 94 7.67 3.56 -20.75
C GLU A 94 6.31 2.84 -20.65
N LYS A 95 5.77 2.46 -21.81
CA LYS A 95 4.59 1.59 -21.90
C LYS A 95 4.92 0.38 -22.77
N ILE A 96 4.94 -0.81 -22.15
CA ILE A 96 5.14 -2.09 -22.83
C ILE A 96 3.80 -2.83 -22.83
N GLY A 97 3.14 -2.88 -24.00
CA GLY A 97 1.79 -3.42 -24.13
C GLY A 97 0.78 -2.66 -23.25
N VAL A 98 0.19 -3.35 -22.28
CA VAL A 98 -0.74 -2.74 -21.29
C VAL A 98 -0.04 -2.31 -19.99
N THR A 99 1.23 -2.65 -19.82
CA THR A 99 2.01 -2.36 -18.62
C THR A 99 2.70 -1.01 -18.75
N ARG A 100 2.57 -0.18 -17.70
CA ARG A 100 3.24 1.11 -17.61
C ARG A 100 4.32 1.06 -16.54
N ILE A 101 5.52 1.50 -16.93
CA ILE A 101 6.67 1.66 -16.05
C ILE A 101 6.70 3.11 -15.57
N TRP A 102 6.92 3.28 -14.28
CA TRP A 102 7.00 4.55 -13.60
C TRP A 102 8.40 4.74 -13.04
N GLU A 103 8.88 5.97 -13.08
CA GLU A 103 10.16 6.38 -12.50
C GLU A 103 10.02 7.69 -11.74
N ARG A 104 10.98 7.96 -10.86
CA ARG A 104 11.04 9.23 -10.13
C ARG A 104 11.50 10.33 -11.09
N GLU A 105 10.91 11.52 -10.98
CA GLU A 105 11.46 12.69 -11.67
C GLU A 105 12.77 13.08 -10.96
N SER A 106 13.87 13.10 -11.70
CA SER A 106 15.12 13.65 -11.18
C SER A 106 14.99 15.17 -11.04
N PRO A 107 15.50 15.77 -9.95
CA PRO A 107 15.59 17.23 -9.83
C PRO A 107 16.48 17.84 -10.90
#